data_AF-A0A942HYL2-F1
#
_entry.id   AF-A0A942HYL2-F1
#
_cell.length_a   1.000
_cell.length_b   1.000
_cell.length_c   1.000
_cell.angle_alpha   90.00
_cell.angle_beta   90.00
_cell.angle_gamma   90.00
#
_symmetry.space_group_name_H-M   'P 1'
#
loop_
_entity.id
_entity.type
_entity.pdbx_description
1 polymer ?
#
loop_
_entity_poly.entity_id
_entity_poly.type
_entity_poly.pdbx_seq_one_letter_code
_entity_poly.pdbx_strand_id
1 'polypeptide(L)'
;MKQKITGFHVDVENHWVAELECGHNQHMRHDPPWMERPWVLTLEGRNSRLGHVLNCVRCDEMADKAGKAVLEAARSALMEAYEDGGMSGLCAEGRWDLALDALKKLDLKTVLNKALSSDEDAGSNKS
;
A
#
# COMPACT_ATOMS: atom_id res chain seq x y z
N MET A 1 -3.82 -3.14 6.75
CA MET A 1 -4.21 -2.06 7.69
C MET A 1 -5.61 -2.36 8.19
N LYS A 2 -5.91 -2.05 9.45
CA LYS A 2 -7.22 -2.32 10.05
C LYS A 2 -8.30 -1.36 9.55
N GLN A 3 -9.34 -1.87 8.90
CA GLN A 3 -10.42 -1.11 8.28
C GLN A 3 -11.78 -1.72 8.63
N LYS A 4 -12.79 -0.88 8.87
CA LYS A 4 -14.14 -1.35 9.18
C LYS A 4 -14.83 -1.85 7.93
N ILE A 5 -15.67 -2.88 8.08
CA ILE A 5 -16.59 -3.31 7.04
C ILE A 5 -17.77 -2.33 6.99
N THR A 6 -17.99 -1.72 5.82
CA THR A 6 -19.10 -0.79 5.57
C THR A 6 -20.23 -1.43 4.78
N GLY A 7 -19.96 -2.53 4.06
CA GLY A 7 -20.94 -3.18 3.20
C GLY A 7 -20.49 -4.54 2.72
N PHE A 8 -21.38 -5.20 1.97
CA PHE A 8 -21.10 -6.44 1.27
C PHE A 8 -21.81 -6.45 -0.08
N HIS A 9 -21.15 -6.96 -1.10
CA HIS A 9 -21.76 -7.29 -2.38
C HIS A 9 -21.28 -8.66 -2.87
N VAL A 10 -21.89 -9.11 -3.95
CA VAL A 10 -21.50 -10.31 -4.67
C VAL A 10 -20.82 -9.86 -5.96
N ASP A 11 -19.66 -10.42 -6.26
CA ASP A 11 -18.95 -10.16 -7.52
C ASP A 11 -19.53 -10.95 -8.69
N VAL A 12 -18.88 -10.84 -9.86
CA VAL A 12 -19.29 -11.53 -11.09
C VAL A 12 -19.16 -13.05 -11.03
N GLU A 13 -18.34 -13.58 -10.11
CA GLU A 13 -18.12 -15.02 -9.90
C GLU A 13 -19.03 -15.58 -8.79
N ASN A 14 -19.98 -14.77 -8.32
CA ASN A 14 -20.91 -15.10 -7.25
C ASN A 14 -20.21 -15.31 -5.88
N HIS A 15 -19.10 -14.62 -5.65
CA HIS A 15 -18.37 -14.60 -4.40
C HIS A 15 -18.70 -13.36 -3.56
N TRP A 16 -18.76 -13.55 -2.24
CA TRP A 16 -19.04 -12.46 -1.31
C TRP A 16 -17.79 -11.63 -1.05
N VAL A 17 -17.97 -10.33 -1.22
CA VAL A 17 -16.94 -9.31 -1.07
C VAL A 17 -17.35 -8.37 0.05
N ALA A 18 -16.45 -8.11 0.99
CA ALA A 18 -16.62 -7.08 2.00
C ALA A 18 -16.10 -5.75 1.45
N GLU A 19 -16.92 -4.71 1.56
CA GLU A 19 -16.54 -3.33 1.29
C GLU A 19 -15.95 -2.74 2.57
N LEU A 20 -14.75 -2.17 2.46
CA LEU A 20 -14.05 -1.59 3.60
C LEU A 20 -14.12 -0.06 3.56
N GLU A 21 -14.02 0.55 4.75
CA GLU A 21 -14.05 2.02 4.94
C GLU A 21 -12.96 2.76 4.13
N CYS A 22 -11.84 2.10 3.84
CA CYS A 22 -10.79 2.65 2.96
C CYS A 22 -11.15 2.66 1.46
N GLY A 23 -12.33 2.18 1.07
CA GLY A 23 -12.77 2.04 -0.32
C GLY A 23 -12.25 0.78 -1.03
N HIS A 24 -11.44 -0.04 -0.36
CA HIS A 24 -11.01 -1.32 -0.91
C HIS A 24 -11.98 -2.45 -0.61
N ASN A 25 -11.97 -3.44 -1.50
CA ASN A 25 -12.76 -4.63 -1.40
C ASN A 25 -11.90 -5.81 -0.94
N GLN A 26 -12.48 -6.71 -0.14
CA GLN A 26 -11.81 -7.94 0.27
C GLN A 26 -12.75 -9.12 0.05
N HIS A 27 -12.29 -10.14 -0.67
CA HIS A 27 -13.04 -11.38 -0.81
C HIS A 27 -13.11 -12.10 0.54
N MET A 28 -14.30 -12.56 0.90
CA MET A 28 -14.53 -13.31 2.13
C MET A 28 -14.25 -14.81 1.96
N ARG A 29 -13.69 -15.19 0.81
CA ARG A 29 -13.19 -16.52 0.49
C ARG A 29 -11.73 -16.32 0.07
N HIS A 30 -10.79 -17.04 0.65
CA HIS A 30 -9.45 -17.19 0.07
C HIS A 30 -8.84 -18.54 0.43
N ASP A 31 -8.16 -19.10 -0.56
CA ASP A 31 -7.35 -20.31 -0.60
C ASP A 31 -6.15 -20.18 0.36
N PRO A 32 -5.81 -21.17 1.19
CA PRO A 32 -6.35 -22.53 1.27
C PRO A 32 -7.59 -22.69 2.20
N PRO A 33 -8.44 -23.71 1.94
CA PRO A 33 -9.91 -23.69 2.14
C PRO A 33 -10.42 -23.87 3.58
N TRP A 34 -9.56 -23.79 4.59
CA TRP A 34 -9.89 -24.28 5.95
C TRP A 34 -10.55 -23.26 6.88
N MET A 35 -10.72 -22.00 6.46
CA MET A 35 -11.46 -21.00 7.25
C MET A 35 -12.89 -20.86 6.73
N GLU A 36 -13.80 -21.66 7.27
CA GLU A 36 -15.22 -21.46 7.03
C GLU A 36 -15.66 -20.12 7.63
N ARG A 37 -16.24 -19.26 6.79
CA ARG A 37 -16.93 -18.04 7.22
C ARG A 37 -18.44 -18.22 7.02
N PRO A 38 -19.11 -19.11 7.80
CA PRO A 38 -20.52 -19.44 7.57
C PRO A 38 -21.45 -18.21 7.70
N TRP A 39 -21.04 -17.22 8.49
CA TRP A 39 -21.77 -15.96 8.66
C TRP A 39 -21.95 -15.17 7.36
N VAL A 40 -21.11 -15.40 6.34
CA VAL A 40 -21.25 -14.77 5.03
C VAL A 40 -22.49 -15.25 4.28
N LEU A 41 -22.96 -16.48 4.55
CA LEU A 41 -24.01 -17.14 3.79
C LEU A 41 -25.40 -16.54 4.05
N THR A 42 -25.65 -16.03 5.26
CA THR A 42 -26.94 -15.46 5.64
C THR A 42 -26.89 -13.94 5.67
N LEU A 43 -28.01 -13.29 5.36
CA LEU A 43 -28.12 -11.83 5.47
C LEU A 43 -27.89 -11.34 6.90
N GLU A 44 -28.46 -12.04 7.89
CA GLU A 44 -28.28 -11.74 9.31
C GLU A 44 -26.81 -11.85 9.73
N GLY A 45 -26.11 -12.89 9.27
CA GLY A 45 -24.69 -13.07 9.54
C GLY A 45 -23.83 -11.94 8.96
N ARG A 46 -24.12 -11.50 7.73
CA ARG A 46 -23.45 -10.33 7.14
C ARG A 46 -23.75 -9.04 7.90
N ASN A 47 -25.01 -8.80 8.25
CA ASN A 47 -25.42 -7.62 9.02
C ASN A 47 -24.72 -7.58 10.40
N SER A 48 -24.55 -8.74 11.05
CA SER A 48 -23.84 -8.83 12.33
C SER A 48 -22.36 -8.44 12.23
N ARG A 49 -21.78 -8.46 11.02
CA ARG A 49 -20.37 -8.14 10.78
C ARG A 49 -20.12 -6.71 10.32
N LEU A 50 -21.17 -5.93 10.00
CA LEU A 50 -20.99 -4.51 9.70
C LEU A 50 -20.34 -3.80 10.89
N GLY A 51 -19.38 -2.91 10.61
CA GLY A 51 -18.59 -2.21 11.63
C GLY A 51 -17.45 -3.03 12.25
N HIS A 52 -17.39 -4.35 12.03
CA HIS A 52 -16.20 -5.13 12.43
C HIS A 52 -14.98 -4.72 11.62
N VAL A 53 -13.81 -4.86 12.23
CA VAL A 53 -12.54 -4.47 11.62
C VAL A 53 -11.88 -5.68 10.96
N LEU A 54 -11.50 -5.54 9.70
CA LEU A 54 -10.68 -6.49 8.93
C LEU A 54 -9.34 -5.88 8.58
N ASN A 55 -8.35 -6.74 8.31
CA ASN A 55 -7.09 -6.29 7.76
C ASN A 55 -7.19 -6.16 6.23
N CYS A 56 -7.21 -4.92 5.75
CA CYS A 56 -7.13 -4.61 4.33
C CYS A 56 -5.72 -4.92 3.82
N VAL A 57 -5.60 -5.99 3.03
CA VAL A 57 -4.35 -6.44 2.39
C VAL A 57 -3.83 -5.38 1.43
N ARG A 58 -4.70 -4.79 0.60
CA ARG A 58 -4.31 -3.77 -0.37
C ARG A 58 -3.71 -2.53 0.29
N CYS A 59 -4.26 -2.07 1.42
CA CYS A 59 -3.65 -0.99 2.19
C CYS A 59 -2.27 -1.35 2.76
N ASP A 60 -2.05 -2.61 3.19
CA ASP A 60 -0.72 -3.05 3.65
C ASP A 60 0.28 -3.10 2.50
N GLU A 61 -0.13 -3.67 1.36
CA GLU A 61 0.71 -3.73 0.16
C GLU A 61 1.08 -2.33 -0.34
N MET A 62 0.12 -1.39 -0.38
CA MET A 62 0.38 -0.01 -0.75
C MET A 62 1.33 0.68 0.24
N ALA A 63 1.17 0.45 1.55
CA ALA A 63 2.06 1.01 2.54
C ALA A 63 3.50 0.48 2.40
N ASP A 64 3.65 -0.82 2.14
CA ASP A 64 4.94 -1.46 1.88
C ASP A 64 5.60 -0.92 0.60
N LYS A 65 4.84 -0.85 -0.50
CA LYS A 65 5.32 -0.26 -1.78
C LYS A 65 5.76 1.19 -1.59
N ALA A 66 4.94 2.01 -0.93
CA ALA A 66 5.25 3.40 -0.65
C ALA A 66 6.54 3.54 0.18
N GLY A 67 6.67 2.76 1.26
CA GLY A 67 7.87 2.78 2.10
C GLY A 67 9.14 2.41 1.34
N LYS A 68 9.08 1.34 0.52
CA LYS A 68 10.20 0.92 -0.33
C LYS A 68 10.59 1.99 -1.35
N ALA A 69 9.61 2.60 -2.01
CA ALA A 69 9.87 3.66 -2.98
C ALA A 69 10.53 4.89 -2.34
N VAL A 70 10.09 5.29 -1.14
CA VAL A 70 10.71 6.40 -0.39
C VAL A 70 12.15 6.06 -0.01
N LEU A 71 12.41 4.85 0.47
CA LEU A 71 13.76 4.40 0.83
C LEU A 71 14.70 4.37 -0.38
N GLU A 72 14.23 3.86 -1.51
CA GLU A 72 15.00 3.81 -2.75
C GLU A 72 15.31 5.23 -3.26
N ALA A 73 14.30 6.10 -3.31
CA ALA A 73 14.47 7.49 -3.75
C ALA A 73 15.42 8.27 -2.84
N ALA A 74 15.29 8.11 -1.51
CA ALA A 74 16.18 8.73 -0.54
C ALA A 74 17.62 8.24 -0.70
N ARG A 75 17.83 6.92 -0.86
CA ARG A 75 19.15 6.34 -1.07
C ARG A 75 19.80 6.86 -2.34
N SER A 76 19.04 6.91 -3.45
CA SER A 76 19.53 7.42 -4.73
C SER A 76 19.95 8.88 -4.59
N ALA A 77 19.08 9.74 -4.05
CA ALA A 77 19.34 11.17 -3.90
C ALA A 77 20.57 11.44 -3.01
N LEU A 78 20.70 10.71 -1.89
CA LEU A 78 21.84 10.85 -0.98
C LEU A 78 23.16 10.44 -1.66
N MET A 79 23.16 9.31 -2.35
CA MET A 79 24.38 8.76 -2.99
C MET A 79 24.85 9.65 -4.14
N GLU A 80 23.93 10.04 -5.02
CA GLU A 80 24.20 10.94 -6.15
C GLU A 80 24.78 12.27 -5.67
N ALA A 81 24.12 12.93 -4.71
CA ALA A 81 24.59 14.20 -4.17
C ALA A 81 25.96 14.09 -3.48
N TYR A 82 26.22 12.98 -2.77
CA TYR A 82 27.51 12.76 -2.12
C TYR A 82 28.64 12.54 -3.14
N GLU A 83 28.38 11.76 -4.20
CA GLU A 83 29.31 11.51 -5.30
C GLU A 83 29.59 12.79 -6.09
N ASP A 84 28.56 13.56 -6.42
CA ASP A 84 28.67 14.86 -7.09
C ASP A 84 29.50 15.87 -6.29
N GLY A 85 29.27 15.94 -4.98
CA GLY A 85 30.09 16.75 -4.08
C GLY A 85 31.56 16.30 -4.11
N GLY A 86 31.81 15.01 -4.23
CA GLY A 86 33.15 14.45 -4.39
C GLY A 86 33.82 14.84 -5.71
N MET A 87 33.10 14.72 -6.83
CA MET A 87 33.56 15.18 -8.14
C MET A 87 33.82 16.69 -8.18
N SER A 88 33.05 17.45 -7.41
CA SER A 88 33.18 18.91 -7.26
C SER A 88 34.29 19.33 -6.29
N GLY A 89 35.03 18.38 -5.71
CA GLY A 89 36.16 18.67 -4.81
C GLY A 89 35.77 19.07 -3.39
N LEU A 90 34.52 18.84 -2.96
CA LEU A 90 34.10 19.13 -1.59
C LEU A 90 34.80 18.20 -0.59
N CYS A 91 35.05 18.73 0.60
CA CYS A 91 35.48 17.95 1.76
C CYS A 91 34.36 16.99 2.22
N ALA A 92 34.69 16.05 3.10
CA ALA A 92 33.72 15.04 3.56
C ALA A 92 32.47 15.65 4.23
N GLU A 93 32.65 16.69 5.05
CA GLU A 93 31.55 17.40 5.71
C GLU A 93 30.65 18.10 4.69
N GLY A 94 31.24 18.82 3.72
CA GLY A 94 30.47 19.50 2.67
C GLY A 94 29.69 18.54 1.76
N ARG A 95 30.19 17.32 1.52
CA ARG A 95 29.43 16.28 0.81
C ARG A 95 28.22 15.81 1.61
N TRP A 96 28.36 15.68 2.93
CA TRP A 96 27.27 15.28 3.81
C TRP A 96 26.18 16.35 3.88
N ASP A 97 26.56 17.62 3.97
CA ASP A 97 25.62 18.73 3.91
C ASP A 97 24.84 18.74 2.59
N LEU A 98 25.54 18.55 1.46
CA LEU A 98 24.92 18.48 0.14
C LEU A 98 23.94 17.30 0.02
N ALA A 99 24.32 16.12 0.54
CA ALA A 99 23.47 14.94 0.55
C ALA A 99 22.21 15.15 1.41
N LEU A 100 22.36 15.71 2.62
CA LEU A 100 21.22 16.02 3.48
C LEU A 100 20.29 17.06 2.84
N ASP A 101 20.83 18.05 2.14
CA ASP A 101 20.01 19.01 1.41
C ASP A 101 19.27 18.39 0.22
N ALA A 102 19.88 17.42 -0.48
CA ALA A 102 19.19 16.65 -1.50
C ALA A 102 18.03 15.83 -0.92
N LEU A 103 18.24 15.20 0.24
CA LEU A 103 17.19 14.45 0.94
C LEU A 103 16.02 15.35 1.35
N LYS A 104 16.29 16.54 1.91
CA LYS A 104 15.24 17.51 2.29
C LYS A 104 14.42 18.00 1.09
N LYS A 105 15.03 18.04 -0.10
CA LYS A 105 14.39 18.50 -1.34
C LYS A 105 13.64 17.39 -2.08
N LEU A 106 13.64 16.16 -1.57
CA LEU A 106 12.98 15.04 -2.22
C LEU A 106 11.46 15.28 -2.32
N ASP A 107 10.94 15.26 -3.55
CA ASP A 107 9.49 15.38 -3.79
C ASP A 107 8.78 14.04 -3.52
N LEU A 108 8.36 13.86 -2.28
CA LEU A 108 7.63 12.67 -1.85
C LEU A 108 6.33 12.46 -2.62
N LYS A 109 5.65 13.52 -3.07
CA LYS A 109 4.39 13.37 -3.82
C LYS A 109 4.64 12.70 -5.16
N THR A 110 5.69 13.13 -5.87
CA THR A 110 6.09 12.51 -7.13
C THR A 110 6.53 11.05 -6.93
N VAL A 111 7.32 10.78 -5.90
CA VAL A 111 7.76 9.41 -5.56
C VAL A 111 6.55 8.49 -5.28
N LEU A 112 5.63 8.94 -4.44
CA LEU A 112 4.44 8.16 -4.07
C LEU A 112 3.49 7.93 -5.25
N ASN A 113 3.25 8.96 -6.07
CA ASN A 113 2.40 8.83 -7.26
C ASN A 113 2.97 7.79 -8.23
N LYS A 114 4.28 7.82 -8.50
CA LYS A 114 4.94 6.84 -9.37
C LYS A 114 4.86 5.42 -8.81
N ALA A 115 4.96 5.28 -7.48
CA ALA A 115 4.91 3.97 -6.83
C ALA A 115 3.50 3.36 -6.80
N LEU A 116 2.46 4.19 -6.75
CA LEU A 116 1.07 3.76 -6.56
C LEU A 116 0.23 3.79 -7.86
N SER A 117 0.71 4.41 -8.95
CA SER A 117 -0.02 4.54 -10.21
C SER A 117 -0.23 3.24 -11.02
N SER A 118 0.31 2.11 -10.57
CA SER A 118 0.27 0.82 -11.29
C SER A 118 -0.87 -0.10 -10.84
N ASP A 119 -1.65 0.31 -9.83
CA ASP A 119 -2.56 -0.58 -9.10
C ASP A 119 -4.05 -0.39 -9.44
N GLU A 120 -4.42 0.50 -10.36
CA GLU A 120 -5.83 0.65 -10.77
C GLU A 120 -6.35 -0.57 -11.56
N ASP A 121 -5.48 -1.36 -12.19
CA ASP A 121 -5.87 -2.46 -13.08
C ASP A 121 -5.71 -3.89 -12.49
N ALA A 122 -5.14 -4.04 -11.29
CA ALA A 122 -4.80 -5.36 -10.73
C ALA A 122 -5.81 -5.90 -9.68
N GLY A 123 -6.96 -5.25 -9.53
CA GLY A 123 -7.99 -5.58 -8.54
C GLY A 123 -9.07 -6.57 -8.99
N SER A 124 -9.10 -6.96 -10.26
CA SER A 124 -9.90 -8.08 -10.75
C SER A 124 -8.99 -9.28 -10.94
N ASN A 125 -9.32 -10.41 -10.30
CA ASN A 125 -8.62 -11.69 -10.36
C ASN A 125 -7.22 -11.75 -9.73
N LYS A 126 -7.19 -11.95 -8.42
CA LYS A 126 -6.30 -12.99 -7.87
C LYS A 126 -7.16 -14.07 -7.21
N SER A 127 -7.25 -15.18 -7.94
CA SER A 127 -7.91 -16.46 -7.66
C SER A 127 -7.47 -17.06 -6.33
#